data_AF-A0A6P8WWW3-F1
#
_entry.id   AF-A0A6P8WWW3-F1
#
_cell.length_a   1.000
_cell.length_b   1.000
_cell.length_c   1.000
_cell.angle_alpha   90.00
_cell.angle_beta   90.00
_cell.angle_gamma   90.00
#
_symmetry.space_group_name_H-M   'P 1'
#
loop_
_entity.id
_entity.type
_entity.pdbx_description
1 polymer ?
#
loop_
_entity_poly.entity_id
_entity_poly.type
_entity_poly.pdbx_seq_one_letter_code
_entity_poly.pdbx_strand_id
1 'polypeptide(L)'
;MFNFIAVLALLICVGATVVLSSSNVTVYMEDYIRLNQRQYEAKVKKFEVEIATFRETYGRELRAISVQADLLELKLNEATERLRPLELIDSWHNQCVQNYSTTIPTVATVRAALTSCSTAAQSNLNGHLQNAQNTYNNLKSYHTTNVKNMLNDCEKRHPASQGNYTSCVTNAIATANVNTIANQKNFITYMEQAECGAKSRITQAWECSYTTVHNTISSLSIALRLIDDCIANKMSCASVSCTTGCKNRMIVNLSQADFLNTTINNPFIGLSSKLGCLEIKFKD
;
A
#
# COMPACT_ATOMS: atom_id res chain seq x y z
N MET A 1 -21.45 7.49 14.35
CA MET A 1 -21.96 8.24 15.52
C MET A 1 -20.83 9.11 16.04
N PHE A 2 -20.76 10.37 15.61
CA PHE A 2 -20.31 11.57 16.35
C PHE A 2 -20.49 12.77 15.41
N ASN A 3 -21.47 13.61 15.73
CA ASN A 3 -21.85 14.85 15.06
C ASN A 3 -20.83 15.95 15.33
N PHE A 4 -20.52 16.77 14.32
CA PHE A 4 -19.94 18.10 14.53
C PHE A 4 -20.67 19.12 13.65
N ILE A 5 -21.71 19.73 14.23
CA ILE A 5 -22.27 21.00 13.80
C ILE A 5 -21.84 22.06 14.82
N ALA A 6 -21.34 23.18 14.29
CA ALA A 6 -21.36 24.55 14.82
C ALA A 6 -20.37 24.97 15.94
N VAL A 7 -20.27 26.30 16.01
CA VAL A 7 -19.58 27.23 16.94
C VAL A 7 -18.10 27.48 16.55
N LEU A 8 -17.65 28.67 16.13
CA LEU A 8 -17.88 30.00 16.70
C LEU A 8 -17.86 31.11 15.62
N ALA A 9 -18.97 31.83 15.52
CA ALA A 9 -18.98 33.25 15.17
C ALA A 9 -18.84 34.04 16.49
N LEU A 10 -17.94 35.01 16.55
CA LEU A 10 -18.00 36.10 17.54
C LEU A 10 -17.22 37.32 17.02
N LEU A 11 -17.94 38.11 16.23
CA LEU A 11 -17.73 39.55 16.13
C LEU A 11 -18.48 40.17 17.31
N ILE A 12 -17.79 40.89 18.19
CA ILE A 12 -18.42 41.87 19.08
C ILE A 12 -17.70 43.21 18.88
N CYS A 13 -18.44 44.15 18.30
CA CYS A 13 -18.18 45.58 18.41
C CYS A 13 -18.39 46.01 19.87
N VAL A 14 -17.43 46.72 20.45
CA VAL A 14 -17.69 47.66 21.55
C VAL A 14 -17.04 48.98 21.18
N GLY A 15 -17.89 49.95 20.86
CA GLY A 15 -17.53 51.37 20.92
C GLY A 15 -17.55 51.80 22.38
N ALA A 16 -16.41 52.28 22.87
CA ALA A 16 -16.31 53.11 24.06
C ALA A 16 -15.19 54.12 23.80
N THR A 17 -15.55 55.39 23.75
CA THR A 17 -14.60 56.51 23.72
C THR A 17 -13.86 56.55 25.04
N VAL A 18 -12.63 56.06 25.05
CA VAL A 18 -11.67 56.22 26.15
C VAL A 18 -10.58 57.16 25.68
N VAL A 19 -10.44 58.29 26.36
CA VAL A 19 -9.24 59.13 26.29
C VAL A 19 -8.08 58.32 26.86
N LEU A 20 -7.28 57.73 25.98
CA LEU A 20 -6.11 56.93 26.36
C LEU A 20 -4.92 57.86 26.62
N SER A 21 -4.58 58.00 27.89
CA SER A 21 -3.26 58.44 28.33
C SER A 21 -2.17 57.52 27.77
N SER A 22 -1.05 58.12 27.37
CA SER A 22 -0.04 57.60 26.43
C SER A 22 0.89 56.49 26.97
N SER A 23 0.40 55.59 27.83
CA SER A 23 1.25 54.58 28.50
C SER A 23 0.82 53.12 28.29
N ASN A 24 -0.24 52.83 27.53
CA ASN A 24 -0.81 51.48 27.46
C ASN A 24 -0.93 50.88 26.04
N VAL A 25 -0.79 51.67 24.99
CA VAL A 25 -1.04 51.23 23.59
C VAL A 25 0.04 50.27 23.07
N THR A 26 1.28 50.38 23.55
CA THR A 26 2.40 49.53 23.12
C THR A 26 2.25 48.08 23.60
N VAL A 27 1.80 47.85 24.84
CA VAL A 27 1.59 46.51 25.40
C VAL A 27 0.51 45.74 24.63
N TYR A 28 -0.62 46.38 24.30
CA TYR A 28 -1.67 45.74 23.50
C TYR A 28 -1.19 45.39 22.08
N MET A 29 -0.30 46.19 21.50
CA MET A 29 0.26 45.91 20.18
C MET A 29 1.25 44.75 20.21
N GLU A 30 2.09 44.67 21.24
CA GLU A 30 2.99 43.53 21.45
C GLU A 30 2.22 42.22 21.67
N ASP A 31 1.14 42.27 22.45
CA ASP A 31 0.24 41.13 22.64
C ASP A 31 -0.43 40.71 21.33
N TYR A 32 -0.89 41.68 20.53
CA TYR A 32 -1.46 41.44 19.20
C TYR A 32 -0.44 40.77 18.26
N ILE A 33 0.80 41.26 18.21
CA ILE A 33 1.88 40.67 17.41
C ILE A 33 2.15 39.23 17.87
N ARG A 34 2.32 39.03 19.18
CA ARG A 34 2.62 37.71 19.76
C ARG A 34 1.52 36.69 19.50
N LEU A 35 0.26 37.11 19.56
CA LEU A 35 -0.87 36.25 19.26
C LEU A 35 -0.83 35.78 17.80
N ASN A 36 -0.59 36.69 16.85
CA ASN A 36 -0.49 36.34 15.43
C ASN A 36 0.72 35.43 15.15
N GLN A 37 1.88 35.69 15.76
CA GLN A 37 3.05 34.82 15.66
C GLN A 37 2.74 33.38 16.11
N ARG A 38 2.07 33.21 17.25
CA ARG A 38 1.64 31.88 17.73
C ARG A 38 0.69 31.20 16.75
N GLN A 39 -0.23 31.94 16.13
CA GLN A 39 -1.13 31.38 15.11
C GLN A 39 -0.36 30.90 13.87
N TYR A 40 0.64 31.67 13.41
CA TYR A 40 1.50 31.29 12.29
C TYR A 40 2.34 30.04 12.61
N GLU A 41 2.94 29.99 13.79
CA GLU A 41 3.70 28.82 14.25
C GLU A 41 2.81 27.58 14.32
N ALA A 42 1.60 27.70 14.87
CA ALA A 42 0.63 26.61 14.90
C ALA A 42 0.27 26.12 13.50
N LYS A 43 0.15 27.03 12.53
CA LYS A 43 -0.15 26.70 11.13
C LYS A 43 0.98 25.94 10.46
N VAL A 44 2.21 26.42 10.61
CA VAL A 44 3.41 25.77 10.07
C VAL A 44 3.58 24.39 10.69
N LYS A 45 3.39 24.27 12.01
CA LYS A 45 3.45 22.99 12.72
C LYS A 45 2.38 22.01 12.23
N LYS A 46 1.17 22.49 11.92
CA LYS A 46 0.12 21.64 11.35
C LYS A 46 0.55 21.03 10.01
N PHE A 47 1.14 21.83 9.11
CA PHE A 47 1.63 21.31 7.81
C PHE A 47 2.74 20.27 7.98
N GLU A 48 3.65 20.51 8.93
CA GLU A 48 4.72 19.56 9.25
C GLU A 48 4.16 18.22 9.73
N VAL A 49 3.18 18.25 10.64
CA VAL A 49 2.51 17.05 11.15
C VAL A 49 1.76 16.32 10.04
N GLU A 50 1.06 17.02 9.16
CA GLU A 50 0.34 16.40 8.04
C GLU A 50 1.28 15.72 7.04
N ILE A 51 2.41 16.35 6.68
CA ILE A 51 3.45 15.72 5.85
C ILE A 51 4.02 14.48 6.54
N ALA A 52 4.33 14.57 7.84
CA ALA A 52 4.91 13.46 8.59
C ALA A 52 3.93 12.28 8.69
N THR A 53 2.67 12.56 9.00
CA THR A 53 1.58 11.57 9.07
C THR A 53 1.41 10.87 7.73
N PHE A 54 1.44 11.60 6.62
CA PHE A 54 1.36 11.02 5.29
C PHE A 54 2.49 10.00 5.04
N ARG A 55 3.74 10.37 5.36
CA ARG A 55 4.90 9.46 5.19
C ARG A 55 4.74 8.19 6.02
N GLU A 56 4.29 8.33 7.25
CA GLU A 56 4.09 7.20 8.15
C GLU A 56 3.00 6.26 7.65
N THR A 57 1.83 6.80 7.30
CA THR A 57 0.70 6.01 6.77
C THR A 57 1.09 5.30 5.49
N TYR A 58 1.73 6.00 4.54
CA TYR A 58 2.19 5.41 3.29
C TYR A 58 3.15 4.24 3.52
N GLY A 59 4.15 4.42 4.39
CA GLY A 59 5.10 3.36 4.73
C GLY A 59 4.46 2.17 5.46
N ARG A 60 3.44 2.43 6.29
CA ARG A 60 2.70 1.39 7.00
C ARG A 60 1.88 0.53 6.06
N GLU A 61 1.19 1.13 5.08
CA GLU A 61 0.41 0.38 4.10
C GLU A 61 1.29 -0.53 3.24
N LEU A 62 2.47 -0.06 2.82
CA LEU A 62 3.41 -0.89 2.07
C LEU A 62 4.07 -1.99 2.93
N ARG A 63 4.22 -1.78 4.24
CA ARG A 63 4.80 -2.81 5.14
C ARG A 63 3.96 -4.08 5.20
N ALA A 64 2.65 -4.01 4.97
CA ALA A 64 1.81 -5.20 4.96
C ALA A 64 2.22 -6.22 3.86
N ILE A 65 2.86 -5.77 2.77
CA ILE A 65 3.45 -6.65 1.75
C ILE A 65 4.61 -7.47 2.32
N SER A 66 5.45 -6.89 3.19
CA SER A 66 6.53 -7.63 3.85
C SER A 66 5.99 -8.75 4.76
N VAL A 67 4.85 -8.52 5.41
CA VAL A 67 4.17 -9.56 6.22
C VAL A 67 3.70 -10.71 5.34
N GLN A 68 3.19 -10.43 4.13
CA GLN A 68 2.83 -11.48 3.18
C GLN A 68 4.05 -12.31 2.74
N ALA A 69 5.22 -11.68 2.63
CA ALA A 69 6.47 -12.38 2.32
C ALA A 69 6.88 -13.36 3.43
N ASP A 70 6.78 -12.94 4.69
CA ASP A 70 7.10 -13.79 5.84
C ASP A 70 6.14 -14.98 5.95
N LEU A 71 4.84 -14.77 5.69
CA LEU A 71 3.84 -15.85 5.68
C LEU A 71 4.12 -16.86 4.55
N LEU A 72 4.50 -16.39 3.36
CA LEU A 72 4.83 -17.27 2.24
C LEU A 72 6.12 -18.06 2.49
N GLU A 73 7.13 -17.43 3.08
CA GLU A 73 8.34 -18.13 3.51
C GLU A 73 8.01 -19.29 4.43
N LEU A 74 7.19 -19.05 5.46
CA LEU A 74 6.78 -20.10 6.38
C LEU A 74 6.11 -21.27 5.63
N LYS A 75 5.21 -20.98 4.69
CA LYS A 75 4.52 -22.02 3.90
C LYS A 75 5.45 -22.81 2.98
N LEU A 76 6.44 -22.16 2.37
CA LEU A 76 7.44 -22.84 1.55
C LEU A 76 8.37 -23.72 2.40
N ASN A 77 8.75 -23.25 3.59
CA ASN A 77 9.54 -24.03 4.54
C ASN A 77 8.76 -25.24 5.05
N GLU A 78 7.50 -25.07 5.45
CA GLU A 78 6.60 -26.17 5.84
C GLU A 78 6.50 -27.24 4.75
N ALA A 79 6.35 -26.83 3.48
CA ALA A 79 6.31 -27.75 2.36
C ALA A 79 7.64 -28.48 2.18
N THR A 80 8.77 -27.78 2.28
CA THR A 80 10.10 -28.38 2.17
C THR A 80 10.34 -29.41 3.27
N GLU A 81 9.97 -29.10 4.51
CA GLU A 81 10.10 -30.00 5.66
C GLU A 81 9.14 -31.20 5.56
N ARG A 82 7.98 -31.07 4.90
CA ARG A 82 7.11 -32.20 4.57
C ARG A 82 7.72 -33.11 3.49
N LEU A 83 8.34 -32.53 2.46
CA LEU A 83 8.82 -33.29 1.30
C LEU A 83 10.13 -34.03 1.57
N ARG A 84 11.04 -33.44 2.37
CA ARG A 84 12.36 -34.04 2.67
C ARG A 84 12.31 -35.48 3.20
N PRO A 85 11.47 -35.82 4.20
CA PRO A 85 11.36 -37.20 4.66
C PRO A 85 10.87 -38.18 3.59
N LEU A 86 10.03 -37.73 2.66
CA LEU A 86 9.51 -38.60 1.57
C LEU A 86 10.63 -39.05 0.64
N GLU A 87 11.64 -38.21 0.41
CA GLU A 87 12.81 -38.56 -0.40
C GLU A 87 13.64 -39.71 0.18
N LEU A 88 13.50 -39.99 1.48
CA LEU A 88 14.27 -41.02 2.20
C LEU A 88 13.53 -42.37 2.31
N ILE A 89 12.26 -42.45 1.90
CA ILE A 89 11.45 -43.67 2.06
C ILE A 89 11.93 -44.78 1.11
N ASP A 90 11.88 -44.52 -0.20
CA ASP A 90 12.36 -45.42 -1.25
C ASP A 90 12.61 -44.64 -2.56
N SER A 91 13.11 -45.34 -3.59
CA SER A 91 13.42 -44.72 -4.89
C SER A 91 12.20 -44.14 -5.60
N TRP A 92 10.99 -44.69 -5.37
CA TRP A 92 9.76 -44.20 -6.00
C TRP A 92 9.33 -42.86 -5.39
N HIS A 93 9.31 -42.76 -4.06
CA HIS A 93 8.97 -41.51 -3.38
C HIS A 93 9.98 -40.42 -3.71
N ASN A 94 11.28 -40.75 -3.69
CA ASN A 94 12.34 -39.83 -4.10
C ASN A 94 12.11 -39.33 -5.53
N GLN A 95 11.83 -40.22 -6.49
CA GLN A 95 11.56 -39.84 -7.88
C GLN A 95 10.32 -38.94 -8.00
N CYS A 96 9.23 -39.24 -7.30
CA CYS A 96 8.03 -38.40 -7.30
C CYS A 96 8.33 -36.99 -6.78
N VAL A 97 9.06 -36.86 -5.66
CA VAL A 97 9.44 -35.55 -5.12
C VAL A 97 10.34 -34.79 -6.09
N GLN A 98 11.40 -35.42 -6.59
CA GLN A 98 12.36 -34.77 -7.50
C GLN A 98 11.74 -34.31 -8.83
N ASN A 99 10.77 -35.05 -9.36
CA ASN A 99 10.10 -34.69 -10.61
C ASN A 99 9.29 -33.39 -10.52
N TYR A 100 8.74 -33.08 -9.35
CA TYR A 100 7.79 -31.98 -9.20
C TYR A 100 8.27 -30.86 -8.27
N SER A 101 9.25 -31.11 -7.39
CA SER A 101 9.78 -30.11 -6.45
C SER A 101 10.43 -28.90 -7.13
N THR A 102 10.95 -29.08 -8.34
CA THR A 102 11.53 -28.00 -9.16
C THR A 102 10.53 -26.91 -9.55
N THR A 103 9.23 -27.20 -9.50
CA THR A 103 8.16 -26.22 -9.75
C THR A 103 7.81 -25.38 -8.53
N ILE A 104 8.31 -25.73 -7.34
CA ILE A 104 8.12 -24.97 -6.11
C ILE A 104 9.10 -23.79 -6.11
N PRO A 105 8.62 -22.53 -6.07
CA PRO A 105 9.50 -21.37 -6.02
C PRO A 105 10.35 -21.35 -4.75
N THR A 106 11.57 -20.82 -4.84
CA THR A 106 12.42 -20.66 -3.66
C THR A 106 11.97 -19.46 -2.81
N VAL A 107 12.20 -19.54 -1.49
CA VAL A 107 11.97 -18.42 -0.55
C VAL A 107 12.67 -17.15 -1.01
N ALA A 108 13.92 -17.25 -1.48
CA ALA A 108 14.70 -16.11 -1.94
C ALA A 108 14.05 -15.41 -3.13
N THR A 109 13.59 -16.18 -4.12
CA THR A 109 12.91 -15.63 -5.32
C THR A 109 11.61 -14.91 -4.92
N VAL A 110 10.80 -15.54 -4.07
CA VAL A 110 9.51 -14.96 -3.65
C VAL A 110 9.71 -13.69 -2.82
N ARG A 111 10.66 -13.68 -1.88
CA ARG A 111 11.01 -12.48 -1.11
C ARG A 111 11.49 -11.33 -1.98
N ALA A 112 12.37 -11.62 -2.93
CA ALA A 112 12.88 -10.60 -3.85
C ALA A 112 11.74 -9.99 -4.68
N ALA A 113 10.84 -10.82 -5.20
CA ALA A 113 9.67 -10.37 -5.95
C ALA A 113 8.75 -9.46 -5.11
N LEU A 114 8.37 -9.88 -3.91
CA LEU A 114 7.50 -9.09 -3.02
C LEU A 114 8.15 -7.78 -2.57
N THR A 115 9.45 -7.80 -2.26
CA THR A 115 10.21 -6.59 -1.92
C THR A 115 10.26 -5.61 -3.08
N SER A 116 10.36 -6.10 -4.31
CA SER A 116 10.35 -5.25 -5.50
C SER A 116 9.00 -4.54 -5.68
N CYS A 117 7.88 -5.21 -5.36
CA CYS A 117 6.54 -4.61 -5.42
C CYS A 117 6.41 -3.38 -4.52
N SER A 118 6.92 -3.44 -3.28
CA SER A 118 6.87 -2.30 -2.35
C SER A 118 7.92 -1.22 -2.65
N THR A 119 9.11 -1.60 -3.13
CA THR A 119 10.22 -0.66 -3.37
C THR A 119 9.90 0.34 -4.48
N ALA A 120 9.21 -0.11 -5.53
CA ALA A 120 8.77 0.75 -6.61
C ALA A 120 7.77 1.82 -6.14
N ALA A 121 6.84 1.47 -5.25
CA ALA A 121 5.94 2.45 -4.65
C ALA A 121 6.68 3.38 -3.69
N GLN A 122 7.61 2.86 -2.89
CA GLN A 122 8.38 3.65 -1.93
C GLN A 122 9.22 4.76 -2.59
N SER A 123 9.80 4.49 -3.76
CA SER A 123 10.63 5.47 -4.47
C SER A 123 9.84 6.71 -4.95
N ASN A 124 8.52 6.58 -5.13
CA ASN A 124 7.66 7.68 -5.59
C ASN A 124 7.19 8.61 -4.45
N LEU A 125 7.33 8.21 -3.18
CA LEU A 125 6.82 8.95 -2.02
C LEU A 125 7.27 10.42 -1.99
N ASN A 126 8.56 10.66 -2.20
CA ASN A 126 9.11 12.02 -2.17
C ASN A 126 8.61 12.87 -3.35
N GLY A 127 8.36 12.25 -4.50
CA GLY A 127 7.78 12.93 -5.67
C GLY A 127 6.36 13.44 -5.37
N HIS A 128 5.54 12.63 -4.69
CA HIS A 128 4.18 13.03 -4.31
C HIS A 128 4.17 14.21 -3.32
N LEU A 129 5.11 14.24 -2.36
CA LEU A 129 5.15 15.26 -1.31
C LEU A 129 5.89 16.54 -1.70
N GLN A 130 6.58 16.58 -2.84
CA GLN A 130 7.50 17.67 -3.18
C GLN A 130 6.83 19.06 -3.13
N ASN A 131 5.64 19.20 -3.73
CA ASN A 131 4.95 20.48 -3.78
C ASN A 131 4.46 20.94 -2.39
N ALA A 132 3.89 20.02 -1.61
CA ALA A 132 3.47 20.31 -0.24
C ALA A 132 4.67 20.70 0.66
N GLN A 133 5.80 20.00 0.51
CA GLN A 133 7.03 20.30 1.23
C GLN A 133 7.58 21.69 0.86
N ASN A 134 7.53 22.06 -0.42
CA ASN A 134 7.93 23.39 -0.87
C ASN A 134 7.03 24.48 -0.29
N THR A 135 5.70 24.27 -0.29
CA THR A 135 4.76 25.21 0.33
C THR A 135 5.01 25.36 1.84
N TYR A 136 5.26 24.26 2.56
CA TYR A 136 5.65 24.30 3.96
C TYR A 136 6.94 25.12 4.17
N ASN A 137 8.00 24.82 3.41
CA ASN A 137 9.29 25.51 3.53
C ASN A 137 9.15 27.02 3.25
N ASN A 138 8.40 27.37 2.21
CA ASN A 138 8.14 28.76 1.82
C ASN A 138 7.38 29.51 2.92
N LEU A 139 6.31 28.92 3.47
CA LEU A 139 5.52 29.57 4.52
C LEU A 139 6.32 29.71 5.82
N LYS A 140 7.08 28.69 6.19
CA LYS A 140 7.99 28.74 7.36
C LYS A 140 9.03 29.84 7.20
N SER A 141 9.67 29.93 6.04
CA SER A 141 10.64 30.99 5.74
C SER A 141 10.00 32.38 5.77
N TYR A 142 8.79 32.52 5.21
CA TYR A 142 8.07 33.78 5.17
C TYR A 142 7.75 34.30 6.58
N HIS A 143 7.28 33.44 7.49
CA HIS A 143 7.01 33.86 8.87
C HIS A 143 8.27 34.15 9.67
N THR A 144 9.31 33.33 9.54
CA THR A 144 10.55 33.48 10.32
C THR A 144 11.41 34.66 9.85
N THR A 145 11.31 35.03 8.57
CA THR A 145 12.14 36.07 7.95
C THR A 145 11.33 37.29 7.56
N ASN A 146 10.37 37.16 6.65
CA ASN A 146 9.67 38.31 6.06
C ASN A 146 8.81 39.04 7.08
N VAL A 147 7.97 38.32 7.82
CA VAL A 147 7.11 38.94 8.85
C VAL A 147 7.95 39.61 9.92
N LYS A 148 9.02 38.94 10.38
CA LYS A 148 9.95 39.51 11.36
C LYS A 148 10.58 40.81 10.85
N ASN A 149 11.03 40.84 9.60
CA ASN A 149 11.62 42.05 8.99
C ASN A 149 10.59 43.17 8.84
N MET A 150 9.37 42.86 8.40
CA MET A 150 8.29 43.85 8.28
C MET A 150 7.95 44.50 9.63
N LEU A 151 7.87 43.71 10.70
CA LEU A 151 7.61 44.21 12.04
C LEU A 151 8.77 45.07 12.57
N ASN A 152 10.01 44.63 12.39
CA ASN A 152 11.21 45.41 12.75
C ASN A 152 11.28 46.74 11.98
N ASP A 153 10.87 46.76 10.71
CA ASP A 153 10.83 47.97 9.90
C ASP A 153 9.76 48.96 10.38
N CYS A 154 8.60 48.48 10.83
CA CYS A 154 7.58 49.32 11.44
C CYS A 154 8.11 50.03 12.70
N GLU A 155 8.84 49.31 13.54
CA GLU A 155 9.45 49.85 14.76
C GLU A 155 10.50 50.94 14.42
N LYS A 156 11.40 50.66 13.46
CA LYS A 156 12.44 51.59 13.03
C LYS A 156 11.89 52.88 12.40
N ARG A 157 10.82 52.79 11.61
CA ARG A 157 10.25 53.93 10.87
C ARG A 157 9.34 54.81 11.73
N HIS A 158 8.79 54.26 12.82
CA HIS A 158 7.81 54.97 13.66
C HIS A 158 8.17 54.93 15.16
N PRO A 159 9.39 55.33 15.56
CA PRO A 159 9.86 55.18 16.95
C PRO A 159 9.09 56.04 17.97
N ALA A 160 8.52 57.17 17.53
CA ALA A 160 7.83 58.12 18.40
C ALA A 160 6.32 58.28 18.07
N SER A 161 5.81 57.60 17.04
CA SER A 161 4.43 57.76 16.59
C SER A 161 3.64 56.46 16.78
N GLN A 162 2.86 56.39 17.87
CA GLN A 162 2.05 55.20 18.19
C GLN A 162 0.98 54.91 17.14
N GLY A 163 0.35 55.94 16.57
CA GLY A 163 -0.67 55.76 15.52
C GLY A 163 -0.09 55.18 14.23
N ASN A 164 1.04 55.72 13.77
CA ASN A 164 1.71 55.23 12.56
C ASN A 164 2.31 53.83 12.76
N TYR A 165 2.90 53.57 13.94
CA TYR A 165 3.37 52.24 14.31
C TYR A 165 2.24 51.20 14.29
N THR A 166 1.11 51.52 14.93
CA THR A 166 -0.08 50.64 14.97
C THR A 166 -0.56 50.31 13.56
N SER A 167 -0.76 51.33 12.72
CA SER A 167 -1.21 51.14 11.33
C SER A 167 -0.23 50.27 10.52
N CYS A 168 1.07 50.49 10.67
CA CYS A 168 2.11 49.70 10.02
C CYS A 168 2.05 48.22 10.44
N VAL A 169 1.98 47.93 11.74
CA VAL A 169 1.90 46.57 12.28
C VAL A 169 0.65 45.85 11.80
N THR A 170 -0.52 46.51 11.85
CA THR A 170 -1.78 45.92 11.38
C THR A 170 -1.74 45.58 9.90
N ASN A 171 -1.11 46.43 9.07
CA ASN A 171 -0.95 46.16 7.64
C ASN A 171 0.03 45.01 7.36
N ALA A 172 1.11 44.93 8.14
CA ALA A 172 2.08 43.84 8.04
C ALA A 172 1.42 42.48 8.37
N ILE A 173 0.66 42.43 9.46
CA ILE A 173 -0.08 41.24 9.87
C ILE A 173 -1.20 40.89 8.88
N ALA A 174 -1.95 41.87 8.37
CA ALA A 174 -2.98 41.62 7.35
C ALA A 174 -2.38 40.99 6.09
N THR A 175 -1.22 41.50 5.64
CA THR A 175 -0.48 40.95 4.50
C THR A 175 -0.01 39.52 4.76
N ALA A 176 0.53 39.27 5.96
CA ALA A 176 0.94 37.94 6.37
C ALA A 176 -0.23 36.95 6.42
N ASN A 177 -1.40 37.38 6.89
CA ASN A 177 -2.61 36.57 6.91
C ASN A 177 -3.07 36.17 5.50
N VAL A 178 -3.08 37.11 4.55
CA VAL A 178 -3.41 36.81 3.15
C VAL A 178 -2.45 35.78 2.56
N ASN A 179 -1.14 35.95 2.78
CA ASN A 179 -0.13 35.01 2.31
C ASN A 179 -0.30 33.61 2.95
N THR A 180 -0.61 33.56 4.25
CA THR A 180 -0.86 32.32 4.99
C THR A 180 -2.06 31.56 4.44
N ILE A 181 -3.17 32.24 4.18
CA ILE A 181 -4.39 31.65 3.64
C ILE A 181 -4.13 31.08 2.24
N ALA A 182 -3.43 31.83 1.38
CA ALA A 182 -3.08 31.38 0.04
C ALA A 182 -2.20 30.11 0.07
N ASN A 183 -1.15 30.10 0.89
CA ASN A 183 -0.29 28.93 1.05
C ASN A 183 -1.05 27.75 1.67
N GLN A 184 -1.98 27.98 2.59
CA GLN A 184 -2.82 26.92 3.13
C GLN A 184 -3.67 26.26 2.06
N LYS A 185 -4.30 27.05 1.18
CA LYS A 185 -5.10 26.49 0.09
C LYS A 185 -4.23 25.61 -0.82
N ASN A 186 -3.06 26.11 -1.21
CA ASN A 186 -2.13 25.35 -2.05
C ASN A 186 -1.65 24.08 -1.36
N PHE A 187 -1.31 24.17 -0.07
CA PHE A 187 -0.87 23.02 0.71
C PHE A 187 -1.92 21.91 0.74
N ILE A 188 -3.18 22.25 1.05
CA ILE A 188 -4.29 21.29 1.07
C ILE A 188 -4.44 20.62 -0.30
N THR A 189 -4.47 21.41 -1.38
CA THR A 189 -4.57 20.86 -2.74
C THR A 189 -3.40 19.94 -3.09
N TYR A 190 -2.17 20.27 -2.69
CA TYR A 190 -1.02 19.41 -2.94
C TYR A 190 -1.03 18.15 -2.09
N MET A 191 -1.54 18.20 -0.86
CA MET A 191 -1.73 17.01 -0.02
C MET A 191 -2.79 16.08 -0.61
N GLU A 192 -3.91 16.61 -1.13
CA GLU A 192 -4.95 15.81 -1.82
C GLU A 192 -4.41 15.14 -3.09
N GLN A 193 -3.61 15.87 -3.88
CA GLN A 193 -2.93 15.30 -5.05
C GLN A 193 -1.92 14.22 -4.66
N ALA A 194 -1.17 14.45 -3.59
CA ALA A 194 -0.23 13.47 -3.06
C ALA A 194 -0.97 12.20 -2.63
N GLU A 195 -2.11 12.32 -1.95
CA GLU A 195 -2.95 11.19 -1.51
C GLU A 195 -3.49 10.39 -2.69
N CYS A 196 -4.00 11.07 -3.72
CA CYS A 196 -4.45 10.39 -4.95
C CYS A 196 -3.31 9.63 -5.63
N GLY A 197 -2.13 10.26 -5.77
CA GLY A 197 -0.96 9.65 -6.38
C GLY A 197 -0.45 8.45 -5.57
N ALA A 198 -0.37 8.62 -4.25
CA ALA A 198 0.04 7.58 -3.33
C ALA A 198 -0.90 6.37 -3.38
N LYS A 199 -2.22 6.59 -3.33
CA LYS A 199 -3.22 5.52 -3.40
C LYS A 199 -3.05 4.69 -4.66
N SER A 200 -2.85 5.33 -5.81
CA SER A 200 -2.59 4.63 -7.08
C SER A 200 -1.34 3.73 -7.01
N ARG A 201 -0.23 4.24 -6.44
CA ARG A 201 1.01 3.47 -6.27
C ARG A 201 0.88 2.33 -5.26
N ILE A 202 0.17 2.55 -4.16
CA ILE A 202 -0.12 1.52 -3.17
C ILE A 202 -0.96 0.41 -3.81
N THR A 203 -2.02 0.73 -4.55
CA THR A 203 -2.83 -0.26 -5.26
C THR A 203 -1.97 -1.09 -6.23
N GLN A 204 -1.11 -0.46 -7.01
CA GLN A 204 -0.20 -1.17 -7.92
C GLN A 204 0.75 -2.13 -7.17
N ALA A 205 1.28 -1.70 -6.01
CA ALA A 205 2.13 -2.55 -5.18
C ALA A 205 1.34 -3.76 -4.63
N TRP A 206 0.08 -3.56 -4.24
CA TRP A 206 -0.80 -4.64 -3.80
C TRP A 206 -1.17 -5.62 -4.91
N GLU A 207 -1.46 -5.15 -6.11
CA GLU A 207 -1.73 -6.01 -7.28
C GLU A 207 -0.51 -6.86 -7.64
N CYS A 208 0.68 -6.25 -7.61
CA CYS A 208 1.96 -6.96 -7.79
C CYS A 208 2.17 -8.03 -6.70
N SER A 209 1.93 -7.66 -5.45
CA SER A 209 2.06 -8.58 -4.31
C SER A 209 1.09 -9.75 -4.43
N TYR A 210 -0.19 -9.46 -4.68
CA TYR A 210 -1.24 -10.45 -4.85
C TYR A 210 -0.91 -11.45 -5.97
N THR A 211 -0.46 -10.95 -7.12
CA THR A 211 -0.05 -11.81 -8.25
C THR A 211 1.08 -12.75 -7.86
N THR A 212 2.08 -12.23 -7.13
CA THR A 212 3.22 -13.02 -6.65
C THR A 212 2.78 -14.09 -5.65
N VAL A 213 1.92 -13.72 -4.69
CA VAL A 213 1.35 -14.64 -3.70
C VAL A 213 0.54 -15.74 -4.37
N HIS A 214 -0.37 -15.36 -5.26
CA HIS A 214 -1.25 -16.28 -5.97
C HIS A 214 -0.44 -17.30 -6.79
N ASN A 215 0.53 -16.82 -7.59
CA ASN A 215 1.36 -17.69 -8.41
C ASN A 215 2.20 -18.66 -7.57
N THR A 216 2.72 -18.18 -6.43
CA THR A 216 3.51 -19.01 -5.50
C THR A 216 2.65 -20.12 -4.88
N ILE A 217 1.49 -19.77 -4.34
CA ILE A 217 0.58 -20.74 -3.71
C ILE A 217 0.05 -21.74 -4.74
N SER A 218 -0.30 -21.27 -5.95
CA SER A 218 -0.76 -22.13 -7.03
C SER A 218 0.31 -23.14 -7.43
N SER A 219 1.54 -22.68 -7.69
CA SER A 219 2.67 -23.55 -8.06
C SER A 219 2.97 -24.57 -6.96
N LEU A 220 3.01 -24.12 -5.69
CA LEU A 220 3.20 -24.99 -4.55
C LEU A 220 2.10 -26.06 -4.44
N SER A 221 0.83 -25.66 -4.56
CA SER A 221 -0.31 -26.57 -4.44
C SER A 221 -0.35 -27.61 -5.55
N ILE A 222 -0.04 -27.19 -6.78
CA ILE A 222 0.08 -28.08 -7.94
C ILE A 222 1.21 -29.09 -7.71
N ALA A 223 2.39 -28.62 -7.30
CA ALA A 223 3.54 -29.48 -7.03
C ALA A 223 3.22 -30.53 -5.96
N LEU A 224 2.67 -30.11 -4.82
CA LEU A 224 2.30 -31.01 -3.73
C LEU A 224 1.27 -32.05 -4.17
N ARG A 225 0.24 -31.64 -4.92
CA ARG A 225 -0.77 -32.56 -5.46
C ARG A 225 -0.15 -33.58 -6.42
N LEU A 226 0.70 -33.15 -7.34
CA LEU A 226 1.36 -34.05 -8.29
C LEU A 226 2.27 -35.06 -7.59
N ILE A 227 2.95 -34.65 -6.52
CA ILE A 227 3.75 -35.54 -5.67
C ILE A 227 2.85 -36.56 -4.98
N ASP A 228 1.77 -36.11 -4.33
CA ASP A 228 0.82 -36.98 -3.63
C ASP A 228 0.16 -37.98 -4.60
N ASP A 229 -0.27 -37.52 -5.78
CA ASP A 229 -0.85 -38.36 -6.84
C ASP A 229 0.17 -39.38 -7.37
N CYS A 230 1.43 -38.98 -7.56
CA CYS A 230 2.51 -39.87 -7.98
C CYS A 230 2.79 -40.96 -6.93
N ILE A 231 2.85 -40.59 -5.65
CA ILE A 231 3.06 -41.53 -4.55
C ILE A 231 1.87 -42.50 -4.46
N ALA A 232 0.64 -42.01 -4.50
CA ALA A 232 -0.57 -42.83 -4.43
C ALA A 232 -0.69 -43.82 -5.60
N ASN A 233 -0.27 -43.41 -6.81
CA ASN A 233 -0.31 -44.25 -8.00
C ASN A 233 0.81 -45.29 -8.08
N LYS A 234 1.63 -45.46 -7.03
CA LYS A 234 2.60 -46.55 -6.93
C LYS A 234 1.94 -47.90 -7.22
N MET A 235 0.70 -48.15 -6.76
CA MET A 235 -0.02 -49.40 -7.02
C MET A 235 -0.65 -49.49 -8.42
N SER A 236 -0.96 -48.36 -9.08
CA SER A 236 -1.52 -48.34 -10.44
C SER A 236 -0.47 -48.70 -11.50
N CYS A 237 0.80 -48.34 -11.26
CA CYS A 237 1.91 -48.62 -12.18
C CYS A 237 2.80 -49.80 -11.73
N ALA A 238 2.80 -50.21 -10.45
CA ALA A 238 3.56 -51.39 -10.01
C ALA A 238 2.90 -52.72 -10.42
N SER A 239 1.63 -52.73 -10.86
CA SER A 239 0.94 -53.94 -11.31
C SER A 239 0.75 -54.05 -12.82
N VAL A 240 1.16 -53.04 -13.60
CA VAL A 240 1.01 -53.11 -15.07
C VAL A 240 2.25 -52.53 -15.73
N SER A 241 2.95 -53.36 -16.49
CA SER A 241 3.89 -52.89 -17.49
C SER A 241 3.18 -51.90 -18.43
N CYS A 242 3.31 -50.60 -18.19
CA CYS A 242 2.72 -49.54 -19.01
C CYS A 242 3.32 -49.44 -20.44
N THR A 243 4.00 -50.49 -20.91
CA THR A 243 4.50 -50.63 -22.27
C THR A 243 3.62 -51.53 -23.14
N THR A 244 2.74 -52.34 -22.54
CA THR A 244 1.87 -53.27 -23.26
C THR A 244 0.43 -52.94 -22.92
N GLY A 245 -0.17 -52.05 -23.73
CA GLY A 245 -1.57 -51.66 -23.56
C GLY A 245 -2.50 -52.88 -23.51
N CYS A 246 -3.63 -52.68 -22.87
CA CYS A 246 -4.60 -53.72 -22.63
C CYS A 246 -5.15 -54.31 -23.94
N LYS A 247 -5.40 -55.63 -23.96
CA LYS A 247 -5.98 -56.30 -25.14
C LYS A 247 -7.40 -55.78 -25.44
N ASN A 248 -8.17 -55.50 -24.40
CA ASN A 248 -9.51 -54.92 -24.51
C ASN A 248 -9.43 -53.42 -24.25
N ARG A 249 -9.04 -52.66 -25.28
CA ARG A 249 -8.98 -51.20 -25.21
C ARG A 249 -10.08 -50.55 -26.03
N MET A 250 -10.68 -49.51 -25.50
CA MET A 250 -11.58 -48.61 -26.22
C MET A 250 -10.92 -47.25 -26.37
N ILE A 251 -10.95 -46.70 -27.58
CA ILE A 251 -10.45 -45.35 -27.85
C ILE A 251 -11.63 -44.40 -27.86
N VAL A 252 -11.65 -43.43 -26.96
CA VAL A 252 -12.62 -42.34 -26.91
C VAL A 252 -12.00 -41.16 -27.65
N ASN A 253 -12.64 -40.73 -28.73
CA ASN A 253 -12.21 -39.57 -29.50
C ASN A 253 -12.88 -38.31 -28.94
N LEU A 254 -12.08 -37.42 -28.38
CA LEU A 254 -12.58 -36.20 -27.73
C LEU A 254 -13.23 -35.24 -28.74
N SER A 255 -12.89 -35.33 -30.02
CA SER A 255 -13.51 -34.53 -31.09
C SER A 255 -14.98 -34.86 -31.37
N GLN A 256 -15.48 -36.00 -30.88
CA GLN A 256 -16.86 -36.47 -31.05
C GLN A 256 -17.67 -36.44 -29.75
N ALA A 257 -17.07 -35.97 -28.64
CA ALA A 257 -17.72 -35.90 -27.34
C ALA A 257 -18.60 -34.64 -27.26
N ASP A 258 -19.85 -34.82 -26.83
CA ASP A 258 -20.75 -33.71 -26.54
C ASP A 258 -20.29 -33.03 -25.24
N PHE A 259 -19.55 -31.93 -25.35
CA PHE A 259 -18.99 -31.18 -24.22
C PHE A 259 -20.06 -30.53 -23.32
N LEU A 260 -21.35 -30.61 -23.68
CA LEU A 260 -22.46 -30.17 -22.83
C LEU A 260 -22.90 -31.23 -21.82
N ASN A 261 -22.49 -32.49 -22.00
CA ASN A 261 -22.82 -33.57 -21.08
C ASN A 261 -21.66 -33.82 -20.12
N THR A 262 -21.91 -33.64 -18.81
CA THR A 262 -20.92 -33.85 -17.74
C THR A 262 -20.61 -35.32 -17.48
N THR A 263 -21.24 -36.24 -18.23
CA THR A 263 -21.08 -37.68 -18.09
C THR A 263 -20.79 -38.34 -19.45
N ILE A 264 -19.80 -39.24 -19.46
CA ILE A 264 -19.46 -40.09 -20.61
C ILE A 264 -20.13 -41.44 -20.38
N ASN A 265 -20.89 -41.93 -21.37
CA ASN A 265 -21.49 -43.26 -21.30
C ASN A 265 -20.41 -44.33 -21.14
N ASN A 266 -20.58 -45.25 -20.20
CA ASN A 266 -19.61 -46.31 -19.95
C ASN A 266 -19.48 -47.20 -21.21
N PRO A 267 -18.30 -47.19 -21.88
CA PRO A 267 -18.09 -47.91 -23.13
C PRO A 267 -18.09 -49.43 -22.99
N PHE A 268 -18.04 -49.95 -21.76
CA PHE A 268 -17.94 -51.36 -21.46
C PHE A 268 -19.26 -52.00 -21.03
N ILE A 269 -20.38 -51.27 -21.15
CA ILE A 269 -21.71 -51.82 -20.88
C ILE A 269 -21.97 -53.00 -21.83
N GLY A 270 -22.32 -54.15 -21.26
CA GLY A 270 -22.60 -55.39 -22.00
C GLY A 270 -21.39 -56.32 -22.21
N LEU A 271 -20.21 -55.94 -21.76
CA LEU A 271 -19.03 -56.81 -21.77
C LEU A 271 -19.12 -57.89 -20.68
N SER A 272 -18.67 -59.11 -21.02
CA SER A 272 -18.63 -60.23 -20.08
C SER A 272 -17.71 -59.92 -18.90
N SER A 273 -18.13 -60.25 -17.68
CA SER A 273 -17.31 -60.16 -16.46
C SER A 273 -16.08 -61.08 -16.45
N LYS A 274 -15.94 -61.94 -17.47
CA LYS A 274 -14.76 -62.81 -17.68
C LYS A 274 -13.69 -62.17 -18.56
N LEU A 275 -13.93 -60.98 -19.11
CA LEU A 275 -12.89 -60.22 -19.80
C LEU A 275 -11.90 -59.74 -18.74
N GLY A 276 -10.62 -59.91 -19.03
CA GLY A 276 -9.53 -59.50 -18.13
C GLY A 276 -9.40 -57.98 -18.06
N CYS A 277 -8.19 -57.46 -18.25
CA CYS A 277 -7.96 -56.02 -18.28
C CYS A 277 -8.92 -55.32 -19.27
N LEU A 278 -9.39 -54.12 -18.90
CA LEU A 278 -10.11 -53.15 -19.73
C LEU A 278 -9.37 -51.81 -19.68
N GLU A 279 -9.20 -51.13 -20.82
CA GLU A 279 -8.51 -49.84 -20.90
C GLU A 279 -9.31 -48.83 -21.73
N ILE A 280 -9.46 -47.62 -21.22
CA ILE A 280 -9.97 -46.47 -21.99
C ILE A 280 -8.79 -45.60 -22.36
N LYS A 281 -8.58 -45.36 -23.66
CA LYS A 281 -7.61 -44.38 -24.16
C LYS A 281 -8.33 -43.19 -24.74
N PHE A 282 -7.98 -42.00 -24.26
CA PHE A 282 -8.39 -40.76 -24.89
C PHE A 282 -7.42 -40.45 -26.02
N LYS A 283 -7.96 -40.21 -27.21
CA LYS A 283 -7.19 -39.75 -28.37
C LYS A 283 -7.70 -38.36 -28.72
N ASP A 284 -6.75 -37.43 -28.82
CA ASP A 284 -6.96 -36.07 -29.32
C ASP A 284 -7.48 -36.09 -30.77
#